data_AF-A0A088T1A1-F1
#
_entry.id   AF-A0A088T1A1-F1
#
_cell.length_a   1.000
_cell.length_b   1.000
_cell.length_c   1.000
_cell.angle_alpha   90.00
_cell.angle_beta   90.00
_cell.angle_gamma   90.00
#
_symmetry.space_group_name_H-M   'P 1'
#
loop_
_entity.id
_entity.type
_entity.pdbx_description
1 polymer ?
#
loop_
_entity_poly.entity_id
_entity_poly.type
_entity_poly.pdbx_seq_one_letter_code
_entity_poly.pdbx_strand_id
1 'polypeptide(L)' 'VGLLGRTGSGKSTLLSAFLRLLNTEGEIQIDGVSWDSITLQQWRKVFGVIPQ' A
#
# COMPACT_ATOMS: atom_id res chain seq x y z
N VAL A 1 10.56 -8.81 -4.03
CA VAL A 1 9.75 -9.86 -3.37
C VAL A 1 8.52 -10.13 -4.23
N GLY A 2 8.13 -11.38 -4.43
CA GLY A 2 6.91 -11.74 -5.16
C GLY A 2 5.78 -12.15 -4.21
N LEU A 3 4.56 -11.69 -4.47
CA LEU A 3 3.36 -12.08 -3.71
C LEU A 3 2.46 -12.98 -4.57
N LEU A 4 2.28 -14.23 -4.15
CA LEU A 4 1.52 -15.25 -4.88
C LEU A 4 0.31 -15.71 -4.06
N GLY A 5 -0.75 -16.16 -4.74
CA GLY A 5 -1.95 -16.68 -4.08
C GLY A 5 -3.12 -16.85 -5.05
N ARG A 6 -4.11 -17.67 -4.67
CA ARG A 6 -5.35 -17.89 -5.45
C ARG A 6 -6.14 -16.60 -5.67
N THR A 7 -7.04 -16.57 -6.65
CA THR A 7 -8.00 -15.46 -6.80
C THR A 7 -8.80 -15.27 -5.50
N GLY A 8 -9.03 -14.02 -5.11
CA GLY A 8 -9.69 -13.69 -3.83
C GLY A 8 -8.79 -13.73 -2.59
N SER A 9 -7.52 -14.11 -2.71
CA SER A 9 -6.58 -14.16 -1.56
C SER A 9 -6.13 -12.80 -1.01
N GLY A 10 -6.70 -11.69 -1.50
CA GLY A 10 -6.39 -10.34 -1.01
C GLY A 10 -5.16 -9.66 -1.61
N LYS A 11 -4.52 -10.19 -2.67
CA LYS A 11 -3.34 -9.55 -3.30
C LYS A 11 -3.62 -8.11 -3.76
N SER A 12 -4.72 -7.90 -4.51
CA SER A 12 -5.12 -6.57 -4.95
C SER A 12 -5.57 -5.69 -3.79
N THR A 13 -6.19 -6.28 -2.76
CA THR A 13 -6.54 -5.57 -1.52
C THR A 13 -5.30 -5.06 -0.80
N LEU A 14 -4.22 -5.85 -0.74
CA LEU A 14 -2.96 -5.41 -0.14
C LEU A 14 -2.33 -4.24 -0.91
N LEU A 15 -2.33 -4.29 -2.25
CA LEU A 15 -1.88 -3.16 -3.07
C LEU A 15 -2.71 -1.90 -2.79
N SER A 16 -4.03 -2.04 -2.70
CA SER A 16 -4.93 -0.93 -2.36
C SER A 16 -4.70 -0.40 -0.93
N ALA A 17 -4.33 -1.26 0.02
CA ALA A 17 -3.96 -0.87 1.38
C ALA A 17 -2.67 -0.02 1.38
N PHE A 18 -1.63 -0.44 0.64
CA PHE A 18 -0.39 0.34 0.48
C PHE A 18 -0.62 1.71 -0.13
N LEU A 19 -1.54 1.81 -1.10
CA LEU A 19 -1.91 3.07 -1.72
C LEU A 19 -2.93 3.88 -0.89
N ARG A 20 -3.33 3.38 0.29
CA ARG A 20 -4.39 3.97 1.14
C ARG A 20 -5.65 4.29 0.33
N LEU A 21 -6.11 3.32 -0.47
CA LEU A 21 -7.35 3.38 -1.26
C LEU A 21 -8.54 2.77 -0.50
N LEU A 22 -8.28 2.16 0.65
CA LEU A 22 -9.25 1.58 1.56
C LEU A 22 -8.87 1.91 3.00
N ASN A 23 -9.85 1.85 3.91
CA ASN A 23 -9.61 2.05 5.34
C ASN A 23 -8.85 0.85 5.90
N THR A 24 -7.77 1.12 6.63
CA THR A 24 -6.86 0.12 7.18
C THR A 24 -6.58 0.43 8.65
N GLU A 25 -6.29 -0.62 9.41
CA GLU A 25 -5.75 -0.51 10.76
C GLU A 25 -4.27 -0.91 10.77
N GLY A 26 -3.50 -0.38 11.72
CA GLY A 26 -2.07 -0.62 11.84
C GLY A 26 -1.21 0.52 11.29
N GLU A 27 0.08 0.23 11.09
CA GLU A 27 1.08 1.23 10.65
C GLU A 27 1.97 0.64 9.55
N ILE A 28 2.31 1.49 8.57
CA ILE A 28 3.33 1.19 7.56
C ILE A 28 4.39 2.29 7.62
N GLN A 29 5.65 1.87 7.66
CA GLN A 29 6.81 2.76 7.61
C GLN A 29 7.67 2.43 6.39
N ILE A 30 8.12 3.45 5.68
CA ILE A 30 9.11 3.34 4.59
C ILE A 30 10.32 4.15 5.02
N ASP A 31 11.48 3.51 5.09
CA ASP A 31 12.75 4.12 5.53
C ASP A 31 12.64 4.83 6.90
N GLY A 32 11.83 4.27 7.80
CA GLY A 32 11.56 4.83 9.14
C GLY A 32 10.54 5.97 9.18
N VAL A 33 9.96 6.36 8.03
CA VAL A 33 8.91 7.39 7.95
C VAL A 33 7.54 6.72 7.94
N SER A 34 6.73 7.01 8.96
CA SER A 34 5.36 6.54 9.06
C SER A 34 4.44 7.22 8.06
N TRP A 35 3.53 6.47 7.46
CA TRP A 35 2.51 7.01 6.55
C TRP A 35 1.56 8.05 7.18
N ASP A 36 1.49 8.12 8.51
CA ASP A 36 0.67 9.07 9.26
C ASP A 36 1.44 10.38 9.54
N SER A 37 2.75 10.38 9.32
CA SER A 37 3.60 11.56 9.44
C SER A 37 3.65 12.44 8.18
N ILE A 38 3.08 11.97 7.06
CA ILE A 38 3.09 12.68 5.78
C ILE A 38 1.72 12.71 5.11
N THR A 39 1.55 13.58 4.11
CA THR A 39 0.29 13.67 3.37
C THR A 39 0.08 12.45 2.46
N LEU A 40 -1.20 12.12 2.19
CA LEU A 40 -1.58 11.04 1.28
C LEU A 40 -0.94 11.18 -0.10
N GLN A 41 -0.83 12.40 -0.62
CA GLN A 41 -0.23 12.66 -1.92
C GLN A 41 1.28 12.38 -1.91
N GLN A 42 2.00 12.78 -0.85
CA GLN A 42 3.43 12.47 -0.71
C GLN A 42 3.66 10.97 -0.58
N TRP A 43 2.85 10.28 0.22
CA TRP A 43 2.89 8.82 0.35
C TRP A 43 2.68 8.12 -0.98
N ARG A 44 1.65 8.50 -1.75
CA ARG A 44 1.36 7.86 -3.05
C ARG A 44 2.45 8.11 -4.11
N LYS A 45 3.23 9.20 -4.00
CA LYS A 45 4.31 9.51 -4.95
C LYS A 45 5.49 8.54 -4.88
N VAL A 46 5.69 7.81 -3.77
CA VAL A 46 6.79 6.84 -3.66
C VAL A 46 6.48 5.50 -4.33
N PHE A 47 5.22 5.27 -4.73
CA PHE A 47 4.81 4.03 -5.39
C PHE A 47 4.72 4.21 -6.91
N GLY A 48 5.40 3.34 -7.65
CA GLY A 48 5.12 3.08 -9.06
C GLY A 48 4.17 1.90 -9.20
N VAL A 49 3.01 2.09 -9.82
CA VAL A 49 1.98 1.06 -9.97
C VAL A 49 1.64 0.90 -11.45
N ILE A 50 1.65 -0.35 -11.91
CA ILE A 50 1.17 -0.73 -13.24
C ILE A 50 -0.21 -1.37 -13.03
N PRO A 51 -1.29 -0.73 -13.50
CA PRO A 51 -2.63 -1.32 -13.43
C PRO A 51 -2.68 -2.67 -14.16
N GLN A 52 -3.45 -3.60 -13.60
CA GLN A 52 -3.79 -4.88 -14.25
C GLN A 52 -4.81 -4.69 -15.35
#